data_AF-A0A139PX55-F1
#
_entry.id   AF-A0A139PX55-F1
#
_cell.length_a   1.000
_cell.length_b   1.000
_cell.length_c   1.000
_cell.angle_alpha   90.00
_cell.angle_beta   90.00
_cell.angle_gamma   90.00
#
_symmetry.space_group_name_H-M   'P 1'
#
loop_
_entity.id
_entity.type
_entity.pdbx_description
1 polymer ?
#
loop_
_entity_poly.entity_id
_entity_poly.type
_entity_poly.pdbx_seq_one_letter_code
_entity_poly.pdbx_strand_id
1 'polypeptide(L)' 'MIYYGHEGGDTERDAVLEFVSQLNQQEYTAAIYRTLNQVNNPPFLVMIEKLERYRHG' A
#
# COMPACT_ATOMS: atom_id res chain seq x y z
N MET A 1 2.14 5.54 -5.00
CA MET A 1 2.35 6.58 -3.97
C MET A 1 0.97 7.14 -3.62
N ILE A 2 0.66 7.27 -2.34
CA ILE A 2 -0.64 7.76 -1.84
C ILE A 2 -0.47 9.19 -1.36
N TYR A 3 -1.28 10.09 -1.92
CA TYR A 3 -1.43 11.48 -1.49
C TYR A 3 -2.83 11.64 -0.91
N TYR A 4 -2.94 12.07 0.34
CA TYR A 4 -4.22 12.27 1.04
C TYR A 4 -4.21 13.61 1.77
N GLY A 5 -5.30 13.96 2.46
CA GLY A 5 -5.44 15.27 3.10
C GLY A 5 -6.03 16.37 2.20
N HIS A 6 -6.64 15.98 1.08
CA HIS A 6 -7.52 16.81 0.25
C HIS A 6 -8.91 16.17 0.18
N GLU A 7 -9.90 16.89 -0.35
CA GLU A 7 -11.26 16.36 -0.51
C GLU A 7 -11.25 15.04 -1.28
N GLY A 8 -11.85 13.99 -0.70
CA GLY A 8 -11.85 12.64 -1.26
C GLY A 8 -10.58 11.81 -1.00
N GLY A 9 -9.44 12.44 -0.67
CA GLY A 9 -8.16 11.74 -0.52
C GLY A 9 -8.11 10.72 0.61
N ASP A 10 -8.86 10.91 1.70
CA ASP A 10 -8.97 9.93 2.78
C ASP A 10 -9.78 8.70 2.33
N THR A 11 -10.87 8.90 1.59
CA THR A 11 -11.69 7.81 1.04
C THR A 11 -10.91 6.98 0.04
N GLU A 12 -10.15 7.61 -0.85
CA GLU A 12 -9.28 6.90 -1.80
C GLU A 12 -8.17 6.12 -1.08
N ARG A 13 -7.50 6.74 -0.08
CA ARG A 13 -6.50 6.07 0.75
C ARG A 13 -7.09 4.81 1.38
N ASP A 14 -8.23 4.92 2.03
CA ASP A 14 -8.82 3.82 2.80
C ASP A 14 -9.27 2.69 1.86
N ALA A 15 -9.88 3.01 0.72
CA ALA A 15 -10.25 2.02 -0.28
C ALA A 15 -9.04 1.25 -0.85
N VAL A 16 -7.92 1.96 -1.12
CA VAL A 16 -6.69 1.31 -1.59
C VAL A 16 -6.08 0.43 -0.50
N LEU A 17 -6.01 0.91 0.74
CA LEU A 17 -5.45 0.13 1.85
C LEU A 17 -6.30 -1.13 2.16
N GLU A 18 -7.62 -0.99 2.15
CA GLU A 18 -8.56 -2.11 2.30
C GLU A 18 -8.31 -3.17 1.22
N PHE A 19 -8.30 -2.77 -0.06
CA PHE A 19 -8.06 -3.68 -1.18
C PHE A 19 -6.70 -4.39 -1.08
N VAL A 20 -5.62 -3.64 -0.84
CA VAL A 20 -4.26 -4.20 -0.79
C VAL A 20 -4.10 -5.14 0.40
N SER A 21 -4.77 -4.87 1.53
CA SER A 21 -4.71 -5.72 2.73
C SER A 21 -5.37 -7.10 2.53
N GLN A 22 -6.26 -7.22 1.54
CA GLN A 22 -7.00 -8.44 1.22
C GLN A 22 -6.32 -9.28 0.13
N LEU A 23 -5.20 -8.83 -0.45
CA LEU A 23 -4.46 -9.63 -1.43
C LEU A 23 -3.97 -10.94 -0.81
N ASN A 24 -4.05 -12.03 -1.58
CA ASN A 24 -3.59 -13.33 -1.13
C ASN A 24 -2.07 -13.30 -0.87
N GLN A 25 -1.69 -13.47 0.40
CA GLN A 25 -0.29 -13.41 0.84
C GLN A 25 0.63 -14.48 0.21
N GLN A 26 0.06 -15.56 -0.36
CA GLN A 26 0.86 -16.57 -1.08
C GLN A 26 1.22 -16.13 -2.51
N GLU A 27 0.55 -15.11 -3.03
CA GLU A 27 0.71 -14.58 -4.38
C GLU A 27 1.34 -13.19 -4.38
N TYR A 28 1.17 -12.42 -3.30
CA TYR A 28 1.67 -11.07 -3.18
C TYR A 28 2.23 -10.77 -1.80
N THR A 29 3.33 -10.01 -1.77
CA THR A 29 3.79 -9.30 -0.58
C THR A 29 3.40 -7.84 -0.72
N ALA A 30 2.73 -7.28 0.29
CA ALA A 30 2.42 -5.86 0.36
C ALA A 30 3.10 -5.21 1.58
N ALA A 31 3.67 -4.02 1.39
CA ALA A 31 4.32 -3.26 2.44
C ALA A 31 4.02 -1.77 2.33
N ILE A 32 4.03 -1.08 3.48
CA ILE A 32 3.88 0.36 3.56
C ILE A 32 5.21 0.97 4.00
N TYR A 33 5.71 1.94 3.23
CA TYR A 33 6.82 2.80 3.63
C TYR A 33 6.28 4.21 3.88
N ARG A 34 6.35 4.65 5.15
CA ARG A 34 5.82 5.94 5.60
C ARG A 34 6.72 6.60 6.64
N THR A 35 6.68 7.92 6.70
CA THR A 35 7.22 8.68 7.82
C THR A 35 6.24 8.62 9.01
N LEU A 36 6.77 8.64 10.24
CA LEU A 36 5.96 8.48 11.46
C LEU A 36 5.71 9.79 12.22
N ASN A 37 6.58 10.79 12.06
CA ASN A 37 6.58 12.01 12.85
C ASN A 37 6.37 13.29 12.01
N GLN A 38 5.91 13.15 10.77
CA GLN A 38 5.58 14.28 9.91
C GLN A 38 4.09 14.62 10.05
N VAL A 39 3.78 15.86 10.40
CA VAL A 39 2.42 16.38 10.52
C VAL A 39 1.83 16.69 9.13
N ASN A 40 0.53 16.98 9.07
CA ASN A 40 -0.19 17.37 7.85
C ASN A 40 -0.21 16.31 6.74
N ASN A 41 -0.49 15.06 7.12
CA ASN A 41 -0.82 14.00 6.15
C ASN A 41 0.27 13.78 5.08
N PRO A 42 1.54 13.50 5.47
CA PRO A 42 2.61 13.26 4.52
C PRO A 42 2.27 12.06 3.62
N PRO A 43 2.60 12.11 2.31
CA PRO A 43 2.37 10.99 1.42
C PRO A 43 3.17 9.77 1.85
N PHE A 44 2.70 8.58 1.47
CA PHE A 44 3.38 7.32 1.73
C PHE A 44 3.38 6.39 0.52
N LEU A 45 4.21 5.37 0.56
CA LEU A 45 4.31 4.36 -0.50
C LEU A 45 3.64 3.07 -0.06
N VAL A 46 2.80 2.53 -0.94
CA VAL A 46 2.37 1.13 -0.91
C VAL A 46 3.20 0.41 -1.95
N MET A 47 3.93 -0.62 -1.52
CA MET A 47 4.75 -1.49 -2.36
C MET A 47 4.05 -2.83 -2.45
N ILE A 48 3.88 -3.37 -3.66
CA ILE A 48 3.27 -4.66 -3.90
C ILE A 48 4.22 -5.44 -4.80
N GLU A 49 4.68 -6.58 -4.33
CA GLU A 49 5.50 -7.52 -5.07
C GLU A 49 4.68 -8.77 -5.35
N LYS A 50 4.65 -9.21 -6.61
CA LYS A 50 4.07 -10.51 -6.97
C LYS A 50 5.10 -11.60 -6.68
N LEU A 51 4.71 -12.57 -5.88
CA LEU A 51 5.50 -13.75 -5.58
C LEU A 51 5.39 -14.71 -6.78
N GLU A 52 6.36 -14.65 -7.71
CA GLU A 52 6.57 -15.77 -8.62
C GLU A 52 7.02 -16.95 -7.76
N ARG A 53 6.25 -18.06 -7.75
CA ARG A 53 6.80 -19.31 -7.21
C ARG A 53 8.06 -19.57 -8.01
N TYR A 54 9.23 -19.55 -7.35
CA TYR A 54 10.48 -19.95 -7.96
C TYR A 54 10.23 -21.28 -8.69
N ARG A 55 10.09 -21.22 -10.01
CA ARG A 55 10.08 -22.40 -10.87
C ARG A 55 11.54 -22.82 -10.86
N HIS A 56 11.89 -23.72 -9.95
CA HIS A 56 13.13 -24.48 -10.07
C HIS A 56 13.13 -25.10 -11.48
N GLY A 57 13.96 -24.53 -12.35
CA GLY A 57 14.52 -25.26 -13.48
C GLY A 57 15.59 -26.22 -12.96
#